data_AF-A0A9X3KFV4-F1
#
_entry.id   AF-A0A9X3KFV4-F1
#
_cell.length_a   1.000
_cell.length_b   1.000
_cell.length_c   1.000
_cell.angle_alpha   90.00
_cell.angle_beta   90.00
_cell.angle_gamma   90.00
#
_symmetry.space_group_name_H-M   'P 1'
#
loop_
_entity.id
_entity.type
_entity.pdbx_description
1 polymer ?
#
loop_
_entity_poly.entity_id
_entity_poly.type
_entity_poly.pdbx_seq_one_letter_code
_entity_poly.pdbx_strand_id
1 'polypeptide(L)'
;MNRLTESVETARAQAGDEDPLVAFEAIGHGYLRWALANPTHFEVISSRTLIDFNSSDILREQNDAIRRLMINLLMQARENGQLPHGLDLDQLVLGARALVYGLARMAIDGHFPEWHVAEPPSEAMHKALHLFIGQLTKS
;
A
#
# COMPACT_ATOMS: atom_id res chain seq x y z
N MET A 1 0.69 -8.61 15.50
CA MET A 1 1.53 -7.69 14.70
C MET A 1 2.10 -8.33 13.43
N ASN A 2 2.49 -9.62 13.43
CA ASN A 2 2.99 -10.31 12.21
C ASN A 2 2.02 -10.34 11.02
N ARG A 3 0.71 -10.25 11.27
CA ARG A 3 -0.33 -10.41 10.24
C ARG A 3 -0.27 -9.40 9.08
N LEU A 4 0.22 -8.17 9.32
CA LEU A 4 0.34 -7.18 8.23
C LEU A 4 1.50 -7.54 7.31
N THR A 5 2.68 -7.76 7.88
CA THR A 5 3.88 -8.16 7.14
C THR A 5 3.64 -9.46 6.37
N GLU A 6 3.02 -10.46 7.01
CA GLU A 6 2.62 -11.72 6.36
C GLU A 6 1.65 -11.49 5.18
N SER A 7 0.66 -10.60 5.32
CA SER A 7 -0.29 -10.28 4.23
C SER A 7 0.40 -9.61 3.05
N VAL A 8 1.34 -8.69 3.31
CA VAL A 8 2.14 -8.02 2.30
C VAL A 8 3.08 -8.99 1.59
N GLU A 9 3.79 -9.83 2.35
CA GLU A 9 4.70 -10.84 1.81
C GLU A 9 3.94 -11.87 0.97
N THR A 10 2.78 -12.32 1.44
CA THR A 10 1.91 -13.24 0.69
C THR A 10 1.43 -12.62 -0.63
N ALA A 11 0.98 -11.36 -0.59
CA ALA A 11 0.52 -10.66 -1.79
C ALA A 11 1.65 -10.54 -2.83
N ARG A 12 2.85 -10.18 -2.38
CA ARG A 12 4.03 -10.08 -3.23
C ARG A 12 4.44 -11.44 -3.81
N ALA A 13 4.47 -12.48 -2.99
CA ALA A 13 4.80 -13.84 -3.45
C ALA A 13 3.82 -14.35 -4.51
N GLN A 14 2.54 -13.95 -4.43
CA GLN A 14 1.53 -14.27 -5.43
C GLN A 14 1.72 -13.51 -6.76
N ALA A 15 2.25 -12.29 -6.73
CA ALA A 15 2.57 -11.51 -7.92
C ALA A 15 3.80 -12.04 -8.68
N GLY A 16 4.69 -12.77 -7.99
CA GLY A 16 5.97 -13.19 -8.54
C GLY A 16 6.99 -12.04 -8.58
N ASP A 17 8.22 -12.35 -9.00
CA ASP A 17 9.33 -11.40 -9.01
C ASP A 17 9.64 -10.87 -10.44
N GLU A 18 8.80 -11.18 -11.44
CA GLU A 18 9.08 -10.86 -12.85
C GLU A 18 8.79 -9.39 -13.22
N ASP A 19 7.76 -8.78 -12.63
CA ASP A 19 7.40 -7.37 -12.88
C ASP A 19 7.44 -6.56 -11.58
N PRO A 20 8.40 -5.62 -11.44
CA PRO A 20 8.56 -4.86 -10.20
C PRO A 20 7.39 -3.91 -9.92
N LEU A 21 6.65 -3.42 -10.92
CA LEU A 21 5.45 -2.61 -10.68
C LEU A 21 4.27 -3.45 -10.22
N VAL A 22 4.11 -4.66 -10.76
CA VAL A 22 3.09 -5.61 -10.28
C VAL A 22 3.39 -6.01 -8.84
N ALA A 23 4.66 -6.28 -8.50
CA ALA A 23 5.08 -6.56 -7.14
C ALA A 23 4.86 -5.35 -6.19
N PHE A 24 5.11 -4.13 -6.67
CA PHE A 24 4.84 -2.90 -5.91
C PHE A 24 3.34 -2.71 -5.65
N GLU A 25 2.50 -2.91 -6.66
CA GLU A 25 1.04 -2.85 -6.54
C GLU A 25 0.51 -3.92 -5.57
N ALA A 26 1.07 -5.13 -5.61
CA ALA A 26 0.70 -6.23 -4.73
C ALA A 26 0.92 -5.92 -3.25
N ILE A 27 1.96 -5.15 -2.89
CA ILE A 27 2.17 -4.67 -1.52
C ILE A 27 0.96 -3.85 -1.05
N GLY A 28 0.45 -2.95 -1.90
CA GLY A 28 -0.73 -2.15 -1.61
C GLY A 28 -1.99 -3.00 -1.44
N HIS A 29 -2.22 -3.98 -2.32
CA HIS A 29 -3.33 -4.93 -2.19
C HIS A 29 -3.25 -5.75 -0.90
N GLY A 30 -2.05 -6.19 -0.51
CA GLY A 30 -1.82 -6.89 0.75
C GLY A 30 -2.18 -6.05 1.98
N TYR A 31 -1.85 -4.76 1.95
CA TYR A 31 -2.21 -3.81 3.00
C TYR A 31 -3.73 -3.61 3.10
N LEU A 32 -4.40 -3.33 1.96
CA LEU A 32 -5.85 -3.08 1.90
C LEU A 32 -6.65 -4.30 2.38
N ARG A 33 -6.27 -5.50 1.93
CA ARG A 33 -6.85 -6.76 2.37
C ARG A 33 -6.68 -6.99 3.87
N TRP A 34 -5.49 -6.73 4.40
CA TRP A 34 -5.24 -6.85 5.84
C TRP A 34 -6.11 -5.87 6.65
N ALA A 35 -6.21 -4.61 6.20
CA ALA A 35 -6.98 -3.58 6.88
C ALA A 35 -8.47 -3.95 6.97
N LEU A 36 -9.08 -4.37 5.85
CA LEU A 36 -10.47 -4.83 5.83
C LEU A 36 -10.72 -6.06 6.71
N ALA A 37 -9.76 -7.00 6.73
CA ALA A 37 -9.89 -8.21 7.54
C ALA A 37 -9.63 -7.98 9.04
N ASN A 38 -9.02 -6.86 9.42
CA ASN A 38 -8.61 -6.58 10.80
C ASN A 38 -8.91 -5.11 11.20
N PRO A 39 -10.16 -4.61 11.09
CA PRO A 39 -10.47 -3.18 11.23
C PRO A 39 -10.08 -2.61 12.60
N THR A 40 -10.30 -3.34 13.70
CA THR A 40 -9.87 -2.90 15.05
C THR A 40 -8.35 -2.80 15.18
N HIS A 41 -7.59 -3.71 14.56
CA HIS A 41 -6.13 -3.64 14.59
C HIS A 41 -5.63 -2.48 13.73
N PHE A 42 -6.25 -2.26 12.58
CA PHE A 42 -5.96 -1.11 11.74
C PHE A 42 -6.19 0.19 12.50
N GLU A 43 -7.32 0.33 13.21
CA GLU A 43 -7.62 1.51 14.02
C GLU A 43 -6.57 1.76 15.11
N VAL A 44 -6.19 0.72 15.85
CA VAL A 44 -5.16 0.82 16.91
C VAL A 44 -3.80 1.21 16.34
N ILE A 45 -3.35 0.59 15.25
CA ILE A 45 -2.05 0.86 14.63
C ILE A 45 -2.02 2.23 13.92
N SER A 46 -3.16 2.68 13.38
CA SER A 46 -3.27 3.99 12.73
C SER A 46 -3.45 5.15 13.71
N SER A 47 -3.95 4.88 14.92
CA SER A 47 -4.13 5.88 15.97
C SER A 47 -2.83 6.16 16.72
N ARG A 48 -2.05 7.10 16.18
CA ARG A 48 -0.78 7.60 16.78
C ARG A 48 -0.95 8.31 18.12
N THR A 49 -2.19 8.57 18.57
CA THR A 49 -2.50 9.17 19.87
C THR A 49 -2.65 8.13 20.97
N LEU A 50 -2.86 6.85 20.64
CA LEU A 50 -3.08 5.75 21.59
C LEU A 50 -1.84 4.87 21.79
N ILE A 51 -0.88 4.93 20.87
CA ILE A 51 0.39 4.20 20.94
C ILE A 51 1.50 5.18 20.63
N ASP A 52 2.54 5.23 21.49
CA ASP A 52 3.81 5.80 21.09
C ASP A 52 4.43 4.89 20.01
N PHE A 53 4.03 5.12 18.76
CA PHE A 53 4.44 4.34 17.60
C PHE A 53 5.96 4.33 17.44
N ASN A 54 6.66 5.36 17.95
CA ASN A 54 8.11 5.47 17.93
C ASN A 54 8.79 4.66 19.05
N SER A 55 8.05 4.31 20.12
CA SER A 55 8.55 3.48 21.23
C SER A 55 8.69 1.99 20.89
N SER A 56 8.10 1.53 19.78
CA SER A 56 8.26 0.14 19.32
C SER A 56 9.29 0.07 18.19
N ASP A 57 10.53 -0.25 18.56
CA ASP A 57 11.64 -0.41 17.60
C ASP A 57 11.29 -1.40 16.48
N ILE A 58 10.57 -2.47 16.82
CA ILE A 58 10.12 -3.50 15.86
C ILE A 58 9.17 -2.92 14.81
N LEU A 59 8.20 -2.08 15.20
CA LEU A 59 7.24 -1.49 14.25
C LEU A 59 7.92 -0.51 13.30
N ARG A 60 8.90 0.25 13.81
CA ARG A 60 9.70 1.17 13.00
C ARG A 60 10.53 0.39 11.99
N GLU A 61 11.27 -0.62 12.44
CA GLU A 61 12.10 -1.48 11.59
C GLU A 61 11.28 -2.16 10.48
N GLN A 62 10.09 -2.67 10.79
CA GLN A 62 9.19 -3.27 9.81
C GLN A 62 8.70 -2.26 8.76
N ASN A 63 8.31 -1.05 9.18
CA ASN A 63 7.92 0.00 8.22
C ASN A 63 9.10 0.41 7.34
N ASP A 64 10.30 0.55 7.91
CA ASP A 64 11.51 0.87 7.16
C ASP A 64 11.89 -0.24 6.18
N ALA A 65 11.71 -1.51 6.55
CA ALA A 65 11.91 -2.65 5.65
C ALA A 65 10.96 -2.61 4.45
N ILE A 66 9.66 -2.40 4.68
CA ILE A 66 8.66 -2.27 3.61
C ILE A 66 8.96 -1.06 2.72
N ARG A 67 9.35 0.08 3.32
CA ARG A 67 9.77 1.27 2.56
C ARG A 67 10.97 0.99 1.66
N ARG A 68 12.02 0.36 2.19
CA ARG A 68 13.21 -0.01 1.41
C ARG A 68 12.87 -0.96 0.26
N LEU A 69 12.02 -1.95 0.51
CA LEU A 69 11.53 -2.86 -0.53
C LEU A 69 10.78 -2.10 -1.64
N MET A 70 9.85 -1.23 -1.27
CA MET A 70 9.10 -0.40 -2.23
C MET A 70 10.02 0.46 -3.10
N ILE A 71 11.02 1.12 -2.50
CA ILE A 71 12.00 1.91 -3.25
C ILE A 71 12.80 1.03 -4.22
N ASN A 72 13.25 -0.15 -3.78
CA ASN A 72 13.98 -1.09 -4.63
C ASN A 72 13.16 -1.54 -5.85
N LEU A 73 11.88 -1.86 -5.67
CA LEU A 73 10.98 -2.21 -6.78
C LEU A 73 10.81 -1.05 -7.75
N LEU A 74 10.60 0.17 -7.26
CA LEU A 74 10.45 1.34 -8.11
C LEU A 74 11.74 1.71 -8.87
N MET A 75 12.91 1.46 -8.28
CA MET A 75 14.19 1.60 -8.99
C MET A 75 14.30 0.59 -10.13
N GLN A 76 13.98 -0.68 -9.89
CA GLN A 76 13.97 -1.72 -10.93
C GLN A 76 12.96 -1.40 -12.04
N ALA A 77 11.76 -0.94 -11.68
CA ALA A 77 10.76 -0.51 -12.66
C ALA A 77 11.25 0.64 -13.56
N ARG A 78 12.02 1.58 -13.00
CA ARG A 78 12.67 2.65 -13.77
C ARG A 78 13.76 2.11 -14.70
N GLU A 79 14.59 1.19 -14.21
CA GLU A 79 15.65 0.55 -15.00
C GLU A 79 15.06 -0.26 -16.17
N ASN A 80 13.92 -0.92 -15.95
CA ASN A 80 13.13 -1.61 -16.96
C ASN A 80 12.37 -0.66 -17.91
N GLY A 81 12.49 0.66 -17.73
CA GLY A 81 11.85 1.67 -18.56
C GLY A 81 10.35 1.88 -18.30
N GLN A 82 9.77 1.20 -17.31
CA GLN A 82 8.34 1.29 -16.96
C GLN A 82 7.97 2.64 -16.33
N LEU A 83 8.94 3.30 -15.66
CA LEU A 83 8.76 4.61 -15.03
C LEU A 83 9.59 5.72 -15.70
N PRO A 84 9.15 6.99 -15.66
CA PRO A 84 9.97 8.14 -16.03
C PRO A 84 11.23 8.29 -15.17
N HIS A 85 12.37 8.63 -15.79
CA HIS A 85 13.65 8.80 -15.07
C HIS A 85 13.64 9.98 -14.08
N GLY A 86 12.84 11.02 -14.33
CA GLY A 86 12.76 12.23 -13.49
C GLY A 86 11.78 12.13 -12.32
N LEU A 87 11.09 11.00 -12.14
CA LEU A 87 10.12 10.85 -11.06
C LEU A 87 10.82 10.81 -9.70
N ASP A 88 10.28 11.47 -8.67
CA ASP A 88 10.80 11.34 -7.31
C ASP A 88 10.21 10.08 -6.66
N LEU A 89 11.06 9.07 -6.40
CA LEU A 89 10.59 7.79 -5.86
C LEU A 89 10.17 7.87 -4.40
N ASP A 90 10.77 8.75 -3.60
CA ASP A 90 10.37 8.93 -2.20
C ASP A 90 8.99 9.58 -2.12
N GLN A 91 8.73 10.59 -2.95
CA GLN A 91 7.41 11.20 -3.07
C GLN A 91 6.38 10.22 -3.61
N LEU A 92 6.76 9.36 -4.55
CA LEU A 92 5.87 8.32 -5.06
C LEU A 92 5.49 7.32 -3.95
N VAL A 93 6.46 6.85 -3.16
CA VAL A 93 6.18 5.95 -2.03
C VAL A 93 5.26 6.61 -1.01
N LEU A 94 5.49 7.88 -0.69
CA LEU A 94 4.62 8.64 0.21
C LEU A 94 3.19 8.73 -0.35
N GLY A 95 3.04 9.06 -1.63
CA GLY A 95 1.75 9.14 -2.31
C GLY A 95 1.00 7.81 -2.33
N ALA A 96 1.67 6.72 -2.71
CA ALA A 96 1.10 5.39 -2.69
C ALA A 96 0.65 4.97 -1.28
N ARG A 97 1.48 5.25 -0.26
CA ARG A 97 1.13 4.97 1.14
C ARG A 97 -0.07 5.78 1.60
N ALA A 98 -0.13 7.06 1.26
CA ALA A 98 -1.25 7.94 1.60
C ALA A 98 -2.55 7.46 0.94
N LEU A 99 -2.50 7.04 -0.33
CA LEU A 99 -3.63 6.49 -1.05
C LEU A 99 -4.20 5.25 -0.36
N VAL A 100 -3.38 4.21 -0.14
CA VAL A 100 -3.86 2.96 0.46
C VAL A 100 -4.34 3.14 1.90
N TYR A 101 -3.69 4.04 2.66
CA TYR A 101 -4.15 4.41 3.99
C TYR A 101 -5.51 5.10 3.95
N GLY A 102 -5.68 6.10 3.07
CA GLY A 102 -6.92 6.84 2.92
C GLY A 102 -8.07 5.95 2.45
N LEU A 103 -7.83 5.08 1.46
CA LEU A 103 -8.78 4.09 0.98
C LEU A 103 -9.24 3.16 2.11
N ALA A 104 -8.30 2.58 2.86
CA ALA A 104 -8.61 1.72 3.99
C ALA A 104 -9.43 2.45 5.07
N ARG A 105 -9.04 3.69 5.41
CA ARG A 105 -9.75 4.50 6.42
C ARG A 105 -11.17 4.84 5.97
N MET A 106 -11.34 5.32 4.74
CA MET A 106 -12.66 5.60 4.16
C MET A 106 -13.56 4.37 4.09
N ALA A 107 -13.01 3.20 3.77
CA ALA A 107 -13.76 1.95 3.73
C ALA A 107 -14.21 1.52 5.14
N ILE A 108 -13.32 1.61 6.14
CA ILE A 108 -13.62 1.24 7.54
C ILE A 108 -14.59 2.23 8.19
N ASP A 109 -14.47 3.52 7.89
CA ASP A 109 -15.37 4.57 8.39
C ASP A 109 -16.72 4.61 7.66
N GLY A 110 -16.88 3.84 6.58
CA GLY A 110 -18.14 3.76 5.82
C GLY A 110 -18.40 4.97 4.91
N HIS A 111 -17.36 5.69 4.49
CA HIS A 111 -17.49 6.90 3.65
C HIS A 111 -17.78 6.61 2.17
N PHE A 112 -17.55 5.38 1.67
CA PHE A 112 -17.68 5.05 0.24
C PHE A 112 -19.05 5.39 -0.39
N PRO A 113 -20.20 5.17 0.29
CA PRO A 113 -21.51 5.57 -0.22
C PRO A 113 -21.64 7.08 -0.47
N GLU A 114 -20.96 7.93 0.30
CA GLU A 114 -20.98 9.40 0.11
C GLU A 114 -20.31 9.83 -1.20
N TRP A 115 -19.40 8.99 -1.70
CA TRP A 115 -18.70 9.16 -2.97
C TRP A 115 -19.32 8.36 -4.11
N HIS A 116 -20.55 7.86 -3.93
CA HIS A 116 -21.31 7.10 -4.93
C HIS A 116 -20.59 5.83 -5.41
N VAL A 117 -19.75 5.23 -4.56
CA VAL A 117 -19.10 3.96 -4.85
C VAL A 117 -20.12 2.84 -4.65
N ALA A 118 -20.62 2.27 -5.76
CA ALA A 118 -21.62 1.20 -5.75
C ALA A 118 -21.02 -0.20 -5.53
N GLU A 119 -19.71 -0.34 -5.71
CA GLU A 119 -18.99 -1.60 -5.64
C GLU A 119 -18.62 -1.96 -4.19
N PRO A 120 -18.41 -3.25 -3.88
CA PRO A 120 -17.84 -3.66 -2.60
C PRO A 120 -16.50 -2.94 -2.32
N PRO A 121 -16.21 -2.52 -1.07
CA PRO A 121 -15.00 -1.75 -0.78
C PRO A 121 -13.71 -2.41 -1.25
N SER A 122 -13.60 -3.74 -1.15
CA SER A 122 -12.43 -4.48 -1.63
C SER A 122 -12.18 -4.30 -3.13
N GLU A 123 -13.23 -4.28 -3.95
CA GLU A 123 -13.14 -4.12 -5.40
C GLU A 123 -12.82 -2.67 -5.77
N ALA A 124 -13.53 -1.71 -5.17
CA ALA A 124 -13.32 -0.30 -5.40
C ALA A 124 -11.89 0.13 -5.07
N MET A 125 -11.35 -0.32 -3.92
CA MET A 125 -9.98 -0.01 -3.53
C MET A 125 -8.95 -0.68 -4.45
N HIS A 126 -9.20 -1.91 -4.91
CA HIS A 126 -8.33 -2.58 -5.87
C HIS A 126 -8.24 -1.77 -7.17
N LYS A 127 -9.39 -1.38 -7.74
CA LYS A 127 -9.45 -0.59 -8.97
C LYS A 127 -8.80 0.77 -8.82
N ALA A 128 -9.03 1.44 -7.68
CA ALA A 128 -8.43 2.75 -7.40
C ALA A 128 -6.89 2.67 -7.34
N LEU A 129 -6.34 1.65 -6.66
CA LEU A 129 -4.91 1.43 -6.60
C LEU A 129 -4.33 1.09 -7.98
N HIS A 130 -4.96 0.16 -8.70
CA HIS A 130 -4.53 -0.24 -10.05
C HIS A 130 -4.49 0.96 -11.00
N LEU A 131 -5.54 1.78 -11.00
CA LEU A 131 -5.60 3.00 -11.80
C LEU A 131 -4.52 3.99 -11.40
N PHE A 132 -4.29 4.21 -10.11
CA PHE A 132 -3.22 5.09 -9.64
C PHE A 132 -1.85 4.63 -10.14
N ILE A 133 -1.53 3.32 -10.05
CA ILE A 133 -0.26 2.78 -10.54
C ILE A 133 -0.15 2.88 -12.07
N GLY A 134 -1.22 2.57 -12.81
CA GLY A 134 -1.26 2.69 -14.26
C GLY A 134 -1.03 4.11 -14.77
N GLN A 135 -1.39 5.15 -14.01
CA GLN A 135 -1.10 6.54 -14.38
C GLN A 135 0.37 6.95 -14.16
N LEU A 136 1.16 6.14 -13.45
CA LEU A 136 2.60 6.39 -13.24
C LEU A 136 3.47 5.84 -14.36
N THR A 137 2.95 4.89 -15.14
CA THR A 137 3.68 4.26 -16.22
C THR A 137 3.78 5.18 -17.43
N LYS A 138 4.88 5.08 -18.17
CA LYS A 138 4.99 5.78 -19.46
C LYS A 138 3.92 5.25 -20.43
N SER A 139 3.33 6.17 -21.20
CA SER A 139 2.56 5.84 -22.41
C SER A 139 3.47 5.32 -23.52
#